data_AF-A0A3N5YQL2-F1
#
_entry.id   AF-A0A3N5YQL2-F1
#
_cell.length_a   1.000
_cell.length_b   1.000
_cell.length_c   1.000
_cell.angle_alpha   90.00
_cell.angle_beta   90.00
_cell.angle_gamma   90.00
#
_symmetry.space_group_name_H-M   'P 1'
#
loop_
_entity.id
_entity.type
_entity.pdbx_description
1 polymer ?
#
loop_
_entity_poly.entity_id
_entity_poly.type
_entity_poly.pdbx_seq_one_letter_code
_entity_poly.pdbx_strand_id
1 'polypeptide(L)' 'MIRGFRHRGLERLFEDGEKARIGADILPKVERALLVLVAADSPQDLDLPGFRLHPLKGKLKGFWSVAISGNWRIIF' A
#
# COMPACT_ATOMS: atom_id res chain seq x y z
N MET A 1 4.18 0.62 9.70
CA MET A 1 3.94 2.02 10.12
C MET A 1 3.59 2.93 8.93
N ILE A 2 2.57 3.79 9.04
CA ILE A 2 2.29 4.88 8.08
C ILE A 2 2.63 6.23 8.73
N ARG A 3 3.37 7.09 8.03
CA ARG A 3 3.74 8.44 8.52
C ARG A 3 3.08 9.60 7.75
N GLY A 4 2.51 9.30 6.59
CA GLY A 4 1.89 10.28 5.72
C GLY A 4 1.66 9.68 4.34
N PHE A 5 0.93 10.42 3.51
CA PHE A 5 0.52 9.95 2.19
C PHE A 5 0.96 10.92 1.10
N ARG A 6 1.43 10.37 -0.01
CA ARG A 6 1.57 11.13 -1.27
C ARG A 6 0.29 11.05 -2.11
N HIS A 7 -0.45 9.95 -1.99
CA HIS A 7 -1.66 9.70 -2.79
C HIS A 7 -2.91 10.07 -1.99
N ARG A 8 -3.59 11.17 -2.36
CA ARG A 8 -4.78 11.69 -1.68
C ARG A 8 -5.94 10.68 -1.59
N GLY A 9 -6.05 9.76 -2.54
CA GLY A 9 -7.08 8.71 -2.47
C GLY A 9 -6.79 7.65 -1.40
N LEU A 10 -5.51 7.39 -1.10
CA LEU A 10 -5.15 6.46 -0.03
C LEU A 10 -5.26 7.15 1.33
N GLU A 11 -4.89 8.43 1.40
CA GLU A 11 -5.06 9.29 2.57
C GLU A 11 -6.53 9.33 3.02
N ARG A 12 -7.44 9.71 2.12
CA ARG A 12 -8.89 9.77 2.45
C ARG A 12 -9.51 8.42 2.74
N LEU A 13 -9.06 7.36 2.08
CA LEU A 13 -9.51 6.01 2.41
C LEU A 13 -9.06 5.64 3.84
N PHE A 14 -7.85 6.02 4.21
CA PHE A 14 -7.27 5.72 5.51
C PHE A 14 -7.89 6.55 6.65
N GLU A 15 -8.06 7.85 6.44
CA GLU A 15 -8.53 8.79 7.47
C GLU A 15 -10.06 8.81 7.58
N ASP A 16 -10.75 8.91 6.44
CA ASP A 16 -12.20 9.16 6.38
C ASP A 16 -13.00 7.91 5.98
N GLY A 17 -12.33 6.85 5.53
CA GLY A 17 -12.99 5.70 4.90
C GLY A 17 -13.58 6.01 3.52
N GLU A 18 -13.16 7.11 2.87
CA GLU A 18 -13.69 7.53 1.56
C GLU A 18 -13.19 6.59 0.44
N LYS A 19 -14.13 5.84 -0.16
CA LYS A 19 -13.83 4.81 -1.17
C LYS A 19 -13.85 5.32 -2.61
N ALA A 20 -14.39 6.51 -2.85
CA ALA A 20 -14.70 7.03 -4.18
C ALA A 20 -13.48 7.19 -5.11
N ARG A 21 -12.26 7.23 -4.56
CA ARG A 21 -11.01 7.48 -5.29
C ARG A 21 -10.19 6.23 -5.56
N ILE A 22 -10.70 5.07 -5.18
CA ILE A 22 -10.06 3.77 -5.38
C ILE A 22 -11.03 2.87 -6.15
N GLY A 23 -10.54 2.15 -7.15
CA GLY A 23 -11.38 1.22 -7.91
C GLY A 23 -11.99 0.16 -6.99
N ALA A 24 -13.30 -0.09 -7.12
CA ALA A 24 -14.03 -1.02 -6.27
C ALA A 24 -13.48 -2.46 -6.37
N ASP A 25 -12.88 -2.82 -7.51
CA ASP A 25 -12.23 -4.09 -7.78
C ASP A 25 -10.94 -4.31 -6.97
N ILE A 26 -10.17 -3.24 -6.73
CA ILE A 26 -8.91 -3.30 -5.98
C ILE A 26 -9.07 -2.91 -4.52
N LEU A 27 -10.17 -2.24 -4.16
CA LEU A 27 -10.40 -1.67 -2.84
C LEU A 27 -10.16 -2.66 -1.69
N PRO A 28 -10.70 -3.90 -1.68
CA PRO A 28 -10.50 -4.81 -0.55
C PRO A 28 -9.02 -5.15 -0.30
N LYS A 29 -8.22 -5.22 -1.37
CA LYS A 29 -6.79 -5.52 -1.26
C LYS A 29 -5.98 -4.29 -0.85
N VAL A 30 -6.41 -3.10 -1.26
CA VAL A 30 -5.85 -1.83 -0.78
C VAL A 30 -6.09 -1.66 0.72
N GLU A 31 -7.32 -1.86 1.20
CA GLU A 31 -7.66 -1.78 2.63
C GLU A 31 -6.82 -2.77 3.45
N ARG A 32 -6.66 -4.00 2.96
CA ARG A 32 -5.80 -5.00 3.61
C ARG A 32 -4.33 -4.56 3.66
N ALA A 33 -3.81 -4.02 2.56
CA ALA A 33 -2.42 -3.53 2.54
C ALA A 33 -2.23 -2.37 3.53
N LEU A 34 -3.17 -1.43 3.60
CA LEU A 34 -3.14 -0.33 4.59
C LEU A 34 -3.20 -0.87 6.03
N LEU A 35 -4.06 -1.84 6.31
CA LEU A 35 -4.16 -2.45 7.64
C LEU A 35 -2.84 -3.09 8.08
N VAL A 36 -2.21 -3.86 7.20
CA VAL A 36 -0.89 -4.46 7.49
C VAL A 36 0.17 -3.36 7.63
N LEU A 37 0.15 -2.32 6.79
CA LEU A 37 1.04 -1.17 6.94
C LEU A 37 0.84 -0.42 8.25
N VAL A 38 -0.32 -0.43 8.88
CA VAL A 38 -0.47 0.16 10.22
C VAL A 38 0.23 -0.69 11.28
N ALA A 39 0.03 -2.01 11.22
CA ALA A 39 0.52 -2.95 12.22
C ALA A 39 1.99 -3.37 12.05
N ALA A 40 2.58 -3.15 10.87
CA ALA A 40 3.94 -3.57 10.56
C ALA A 40 5.01 -2.74 11.29
N ASP A 41 6.00 -3.43 11.85
CA ASP A 41 7.22 -2.86 12.44
C ASP A 41 8.34 -2.77 11.41
N SER A 42 8.29 -3.60 10.37
CA SER A 42 9.25 -3.64 9.27
C SER A 42 8.58 -3.87 7.91
N PRO A 43 9.19 -3.48 6.79
CA PRO A 43 8.65 -3.78 5.46
C PRO A 43 8.42 -5.27 5.21
N GLN A 44 9.23 -6.14 5.83
CA GLN A 44 9.16 -7.59 5.70
C GLN A 44 7.85 -8.18 6.22
N ASP A 45 7.14 -7.48 7.12
CA ASP A 45 5.83 -7.90 7.62
C ASP A 45 4.76 -7.91 6.51
N LEU A 46 5.05 -7.25 5.38
CA LEU A 46 4.22 -7.25 4.18
C LEU A 46 4.60 -8.33 3.16
N ASP A 47 5.53 -9.24 3.47
CA ASP A 47 5.85 -10.39 2.62
C ASP A 47 4.78 -11.49 2.72
N LEU A 48 3.53 -11.07 2.48
CA LEU A 48 2.35 -11.90 2.53
C LEU A 48 2.05 -12.45 1.12
N PRO A 49 1.43 -13.65 1.03
CA PRO A 49 1.02 -14.21 -0.24
C PRO A 49 0.21 -13.22 -1.09
N GLY A 50 0.65 -13.02 -2.33
CA GLY A 50 -0.01 -12.12 -3.29
C GLY A 50 0.40 -10.64 -3.21
N PHE A 51 1.20 -10.22 -2.22
CA PHE A 51 1.78 -8.87 -2.17
C PHE A 51 3.08 -8.74 -2.94
N ARG A 52 3.79 -9.85 -3.23
CA ARG A 52 5.02 -9.82 -4.05
C ARG A 52 5.97 -8.70 -3.62
N LEU A 53 6.24 -8.63 -2.32
CA LEU A 53 7.04 -7.58 -1.72
C LEU A 53 8.43 -7.53 -2.37
N HIS A 54 8.88 -6.34 -2.77
CA HIS A 54 10.25 -6.16 -3.24
C HIS A 54 10.74 -4.74 -2.99
N PRO A 55 12.06 -4.58 -2.72
CA PRO A 55 12.67 -3.26 -2.61
C PRO A 55 12.80 -2.62 -3.99
N LEU A 56 12.62 -1.30 -4.04
CA LEU A 56 12.80 -0.52 -5.27
C LEU A 56 14.24 -0.06 -5.43
N LYS A 57 14.60 0.28 -6.67
CA LYS A 57 15.95 0.70 -7.09
C LYS A 57 15.93 2.10 -7.70
N GLY A 58 17.10 2.67 -7.94
CA GLY A 58 17.24 3.99 -8.59
C GLY A 58 16.73 5.12 -7.70
N LYS A 59 15.90 6.02 -8.26
CA LYS A 59 15.37 7.19 -7.54
C LYS A 59 14.46 6.84 -6.36
N LEU A 60 13.93 5.61 -6.34
CA LEU A 60 13.09 5.09 -5.25
C LEU A 60 13.86 4.10 -4.37
N LYS A 61 15.20 4.13 -4.38
CA LYS A 61 16.01 3.33 -3.45
C LYS A 61 15.63 3.69 -2.01
N GLY A 62 15.36 2.66 -1.21
CA GLY A 62 14.88 2.80 0.17
C GLY A 62 13.38 2.61 0.33
N PHE A 63 12.61 2.67 -0.76
CA PHE A 63 11.19 2.33 -0.78
C PHE A 63 10.97 0.86 -1.11
N TRP A 64 9.81 0.37 -0.72
CA TRP A 64 9.30 -0.97 -0.99
C TRP A 64 8.03 -0.89 -1.82
N SER A 65 7.73 -1.95 -2.56
CA SER A 65 6.49 -2.06 -3.31
C SER A 65 5.78 -3.36 -2.98
N VAL A 66 4.46 -3.26 -2.80
CA VAL A 66 3.54 -4.39 -2.81
C VAL A 66 2.58 -4.31 -3.99
N ALA A 67 2.24 -5.45 -4.54
CA ALA A 67 1.32 -5.62 -5.65
C ALA A 67 -0.13 -5.66 -5.16
N ILE A 68 -0.98 -4.87 -5.80
CA ILE A 68 -2.43 -4.87 -5.57
C ILE A 68 -3.09 -5.72 -6.66
N SER A 69 -3.24 -5.20 -7.87
CA SER A 69 -3.85 -5.91 -9.01
C SER A 69 -3.20 -5.48 -10.31
N GLY A 70 -2.89 -6.43 -11.21
CA GLY A 70 -2.17 -6.14 -12.44
C GLY A 70 -0.91 -5.30 -12.21
N ASN A 71 -0.90 -4.07 -12.71
CA ASN A 71 0.18 -3.09 -12.54
C ASN A 71 0.02 -2.13 -11.36
N TRP A 72 -1.10 -2.20 -10.62
CA TRP A 72 -1.31 -1.38 -9.42
C TRP A 72 -0.41 -1.82 -8.27
N ARG A 73 0.29 -0.84 -7.70
CA ARG A 73 1.26 -1.03 -6.62
C ARG A 73 1.03 0.03 -5.55
N ILE A 74 1.23 -0.35 -4.29
CA ILE A 74 1.46 0.61 -3.21
C ILE A 74 2.96 0.63 -2.95
N ILE A 75 3.52 1.84 -2.96
CA ILE A 75 4.93 2.10 -2.68
C ILE A 75 5.00 2.86 -1.36
N PHE A 76 5.86 2.43 -0.45
CA PHE A 76 6.03 2.99 0.88
C PHE A 76 7.48 2.92 1.36
#